data_AF-A0A7V1L3T2-F1
#
_entry.id   AF-A0A7V1L3T2-F1
#
_cell.length_a   1.000
_cell.length_b   1.000
_cell.length_c   1.000
_cell.angle_alpha   90.00
_cell.angle_beta   90.00
_cell.angle_gamma   90.00
#
_symmetry.space_group_name_H-M   'P 1'
#
loop_
_entity.id
_entity.type
_entity.pdbx_description
1 polymer ?
#
loop_
_entity_poly.entity_id
_entity_poly.type
_entity_poly.pdbx_seq_one_letter_code
_entity_poly.pdbx_strand_id
1 'polypeptide(L)'
;MVYFNPKGTRVYRAVTIGRIISPKVLRPIVIVGAIATLVFVGLWFAGIGYANWWHLMIISVATTYVLWVYTIFFETYLDMVPPHTSSDQNIADFLDYQAMKIATAYANGNISQLLLPMLKMRGFSFILMRMGISPKDFKRALLEYLHTHTNTTINGGLVFFLSSCLTQKKTQEQSSRPVLSWQDLFFGLCTHSDFLKKIIFDVHIECEDVHMLLAWQQQDDAKRMQQRRFWKRSNLMNVRGIGHDWASGYTARL
;
A
#
# COMPACT_ATOMS: atom_id res chain seq x y z
N MET A 1 -26.53 15.17 -0.41
CA MET A 1 -25.62 15.48 0.71
C MET A 1 -24.53 14.43 0.70
N VAL A 2 -23.26 14.83 0.60
CA VAL A 2 -22.13 13.89 0.59
C VAL A 2 -21.79 13.54 2.04
N TYR A 3 -21.61 12.26 2.36
CA TYR A 3 -21.25 11.81 3.70
C TYR A 3 -20.07 10.83 3.66
N PHE A 4 -19.47 10.59 4.81
CA PHE A 4 -18.37 9.65 4.98
C PHE A 4 -18.78 8.55 5.97
N ASN A 5 -19.11 7.37 5.46
CA ASN A 5 -19.37 6.19 6.28
C ASN A 5 -18.40 5.06 5.92
N PRO A 6 -17.25 4.96 6.62
CA PRO A 6 -16.26 3.94 6.31
C PRO A 6 -16.79 2.53 6.59
N LYS A 7 -17.58 2.32 7.66
CA LYS A 7 -18.01 0.99 8.13
C LYS A 7 -18.83 0.20 7.09
N GLY A 8 -19.55 0.89 6.22
CA GLY A 8 -20.35 0.27 5.15
C GLY A 8 -19.50 -0.28 3.99
N THR A 9 -18.26 0.17 3.85
CA THR A 9 -17.47 -0.09 2.64
C THR A 9 -16.68 -1.39 2.72
N ARG A 10 -16.52 -2.07 1.57
CA ARG A 10 -15.68 -3.28 1.46
C ARG A 10 -14.22 -2.98 1.77
N VAL A 11 -13.75 -1.81 1.34
CA VAL A 11 -12.36 -1.34 1.56
C VAL A 11 -12.08 -1.17 3.05
N TYR A 12 -13.02 -0.61 3.83
CA TYR A 12 -12.85 -0.52 5.27
C TYR A 12 -12.76 -1.88 5.95
N ARG A 13 -13.60 -2.85 5.54
CA ARG A 13 -13.52 -4.23 6.07
C ARG A 13 -12.16 -4.85 5.75
N ALA A 14 -11.63 -4.62 4.56
CA ALA A 14 -10.27 -5.04 4.21
C ALA A 14 -9.22 -4.40 5.15
N VAL A 15 -9.34 -3.10 5.44
CA VAL A 15 -8.43 -2.39 6.35
C VAL A 15 -8.53 -2.92 7.79
N THR A 16 -9.73 -3.20 8.29
CA THR A 16 -9.90 -3.75 9.65
C THR A 16 -9.32 -5.15 9.76
N ILE A 17 -9.56 -6.03 8.77
CA ILE A 17 -9.00 -7.39 8.78
C ILE A 17 -7.45 -7.33 8.69
N GLY A 18 -6.90 -6.46 7.84
CA GLY A 18 -5.45 -6.27 7.73
C GLY A 18 -4.80 -5.67 8.98
N ARG A 19 -5.57 -5.02 9.86
CA ARG A 19 -5.09 -4.55 11.17
C ARG A 19 -4.99 -5.67 12.21
N ILE A 20 -5.89 -6.66 12.13
CA ILE A 20 -5.89 -7.80 13.05
C ILE A 20 -4.74 -8.75 12.72
N ILE A 21 -4.52 -9.05 11.44
CA ILE A 21 -3.48 -9.99 10.99
C ILE A 21 -2.53 -9.27 10.04
N SER A 22 -1.42 -8.78 10.57
CA SER A 22 -0.39 -8.12 9.76
C SER A 22 0.38 -9.17 8.94
N PRO A 23 0.43 -9.07 7.60
CA PRO A 23 1.15 -10.02 6.75
C PRO A 23 2.66 -10.07 7.08
N LYS A 24 3.21 -8.98 7.64
CA LYS A 24 4.61 -8.94 8.10
C LYS A 24 4.90 -9.92 9.23
N VAL A 25 3.92 -10.18 10.09
CA VAL A 25 4.04 -11.15 11.20
C VAL A 25 3.79 -12.57 10.70
N LEU A 26 2.92 -12.73 9.69
CA LEU A 26 2.58 -14.04 9.16
C LEU A 26 3.70 -14.66 8.31
N ARG A 27 4.46 -13.85 7.55
CA ARG A 27 5.59 -14.32 6.73
C ARG A 27 6.62 -15.18 7.49
N PRO A 28 7.20 -14.75 8.63
CA PRO A 28 8.15 -15.59 9.35
C PRO A 28 7.50 -16.87 9.88
N ILE A 29 6.22 -16.83 10.28
CA ILE A 29 5.48 -18.03 10.73
C ILE A 29 5.36 -19.04 9.59
N VAL A 30 5.01 -18.59 8.37
CA VAL A 30 4.94 -19.45 7.18
C VAL A 30 6.31 -20.05 6.85
N ILE A 31 7.39 -19.27 6.95
CA ILE A 31 8.75 -19.76 6.71
C ILE A 31 9.14 -20.83 7.73
N VAL A 32 8.90 -20.58 9.02
CA VAL A 32 9.17 -21.56 10.09
C VAL A 32 8.32 -22.81 9.90
N GLY A 33 7.04 -22.67 9.57
CA GLY A 33 6.15 -23.79 9.26
C GLY A 33 6.62 -24.61 8.05
N ALA A 34 7.13 -23.95 7.01
CA ALA A 34 7.71 -24.61 5.85
C ALA A 34 9.00 -25.37 6.19
N ILE A 35 9.88 -24.79 7.01
CA ILE A 35 11.09 -25.48 7.49
C ILE A 35 10.71 -26.69 8.35
N ALA A 36 9.76 -26.54 9.28
CA ALA A 36 9.27 -27.65 10.10
C ALA A 36 8.69 -28.77 9.24
N THR A 37 7.91 -28.42 8.22
CA THR A 37 7.38 -29.36 7.23
C THR A 37 8.51 -30.13 6.53
N LEU A 38 9.57 -29.46 6.09
CA LEU A 38 10.74 -30.11 5.47
C LEU A 38 11.48 -31.03 6.44
N VAL A 39 11.60 -30.66 7.71
CA VAL A 39 12.21 -31.52 8.74
C VAL A 39 11.39 -32.79 8.94
N PHE A 40 10.06 -32.70 9.03
CA PHE A 40 9.18 -33.88 9.14
C PHE A 40 9.33 -34.80 7.93
N VAL A 41 9.39 -34.25 6.72
CA VAL A 41 9.62 -35.02 5.50
C VAL A 41 10.98 -35.71 5.53
N GLY A 42 12.05 -35.00 5.95
CA GLY A 42 13.39 -35.58 6.07
C GLY A 42 13.48 -36.71 7.09
N LEU A 43 12.87 -36.54 8.26
CA LEU A 43 12.84 -37.58 9.30
C LEU A 43 12.03 -38.82 8.85
N TRP A 44 10.94 -38.61 8.12
CA TRP A 44 10.17 -39.68 7.50
C TRP A 44 11.05 -40.52 6.55
N PHE A 45 11.80 -39.87 5.66
CA PHE A 45 12.72 -40.58 4.75
C PHE A 45 13.88 -41.28 5.47
N ALA A 46 14.32 -40.75 6.61
CA ALA A 46 15.36 -41.38 7.42
C ALA A 46 14.87 -42.63 8.19
N GLY A 47 13.57 -42.94 8.15
CA GLY A 47 12.97 -44.01 8.96
C GLY A 47 12.95 -43.68 10.46
N ILE A 48 13.21 -42.42 10.83
CA ILE A 48 13.21 -41.95 12.21
C ILE A 48 11.81 -41.39 12.48
N GLY A 49 10.88 -42.24 12.94
CA GLY A 49 9.53 -41.79 13.24
C GLY A 49 8.67 -42.83 13.91
N TYR A 50 7.77 -42.36 14.77
CA TYR A 50 6.70 -43.18 15.33
C TYR A 50 5.54 -43.28 14.33
N ALA A 51 4.74 -44.34 14.41
CA ALA A 51 3.59 -44.58 13.52
C ALA A 51 2.64 -43.37 13.38
N ASN A 52 2.59 -42.48 14.38
CA ASN A 52 1.70 -41.32 14.40
C ASN A 52 2.25 -40.06 13.70
N TRP A 53 3.51 -40.03 13.29
CA TRP A 53 4.15 -38.81 12.73
C TRP A 53 3.57 -38.37 11.40
N TRP A 54 3.05 -39.31 10.60
CA TRP A 54 2.35 -39.02 9.35
C TRP A 54 1.20 -38.01 9.54
N HIS A 55 0.40 -38.16 10.60
CA HIS A 55 -0.73 -37.29 10.87
C HIS A 55 -0.28 -35.86 11.19
N LEU A 56 0.78 -35.70 11.99
CA LEU A 56 1.35 -34.40 12.31
C LEU A 56 1.94 -33.73 11.08
N MET A 57 2.57 -34.50 10.19
CA MET A 57 3.11 -33.99 8.93
C MET A 57 1.97 -33.45 8.04
N ILE A 58 0.87 -34.18 7.85
CA ILE A 58 -0.27 -33.70 7.07
C ILE A 58 -0.82 -32.40 7.65
N ILE A 59 -1.03 -32.35 8.97
CA ILE A 59 -1.56 -31.16 9.66
C ILE A 59 -0.61 -29.97 9.47
N SER A 60 0.71 -30.18 9.58
CA SER A 60 1.73 -29.15 9.39
C SER A 60 1.74 -28.61 7.95
N VAL A 61 1.70 -29.49 6.95
CA VAL A 61 1.63 -29.12 5.53
C VAL A 61 0.36 -28.32 5.25
N ALA A 62 -0.80 -28.83 5.68
CA ALA A 62 -2.09 -28.18 5.45
C ALA A 62 -2.15 -26.80 6.10
N THR A 63 -1.68 -26.68 7.35
CA THR A 63 -1.63 -25.40 8.07
C THR A 63 -0.70 -24.41 7.38
N THR A 64 0.50 -24.84 7.01
CA THR A 64 1.48 -23.98 6.31
C THR A 64 0.92 -23.51 4.96
N TYR A 65 0.28 -24.41 4.21
CA TYR A 65 -0.36 -24.08 2.93
C TYR A 65 -1.49 -23.05 3.09
N VAL A 66 -2.39 -23.24 4.07
CA VAL A 66 -3.47 -22.28 4.35
C VAL A 66 -2.91 -20.91 4.72
N LEU A 67 -1.89 -20.85 5.61
CA LEU A 67 -1.26 -19.59 5.99
C LEU A 67 -0.53 -18.92 4.81
N TRP A 68 0.07 -19.70 3.92
CA TRP A 68 0.71 -19.20 2.71
C TRP A 68 -0.30 -18.61 1.72
N VAL A 69 -1.38 -19.34 1.43
CA VAL A 69 -2.48 -18.85 0.59
C VAL A 69 -3.09 -17.58 1.19
N TYR A 70 -3.31 -17.57 2.50
CA TYR A 70 -3.77 -16.39 3.22
C TYR A 70 -2.80 -15.22 3.04
N THR A 71 -1.50 -15.43 3.22
CA THR A 71 -0.48 -14.37 3.02
C THR A 71 -0.55 -13.81 1.60
N ILE A 72 -0.63 -14.66 0.58
CA ILE A 72 -0.74 -14.25 -0.83
C ILE A 72 -2.03 -13.47 -1.07
N PHE A 73 -3.16 -13.93 -0.53
CA PHE A 73 -4.44 -13.25 -0.65
C PHE A 73 -4.36 -11.82 -0.09
N PHE A 74 -3.79 -11.64 1.10
CA PHE A 74 -3.66 -10.30 1.69
C PHE A 74 -2.76 -9.38 0.88
N GLU A 75 -1.64 -9.89 0.37
CA GLU A 75 -0.67 -9.08 -0.36
C GLU A 75 -1.09 -8.76 -1.79
N THR A 76 -1.86 -9.64 -2.42
CA THR A 76 -2.20 -9.52 -3.84
C THR A 76 -3.62 -9.03 -4.04
N TYR A 77 -4.58 -9.56 -3.27
CA TYR A 77 -5.99 -9.30 -3.50
C TYR A 77 -6.47 -8.04 -2.80
N LEU A 78 -6.11 -7.83 -1.52
CA LEU A 78 -6.61 -6.67 -0.77
C LEU A 78 -6.10 -5.33 -1.30
N ASP A 79 -4.87 -5.29 -1.78
CA ASP A 79 -4.29 -4.11 -2.44
C ASP A 79 -4.93 -3.85 -3.83
N MET A 80 -5.69 -4.79 -4.38
CA MET A 80 -6.33 -4.67 -5.70
C MET A 80 -7.86 -4.64 -5.62
N VAL A 81 -8.48 -4.59 -4.44
CA VAL A 81 -9.94 -4.54 -4.32
C VAL A 81 -10.42 -3.25 -4.98
N PRO A 82 -11.10 -3.32 -6.14
CA PRO A 82 -11.59 -2.12 -6.77
C PRO A 82 -12.66 -1.50 -5.88
N PRO A 83 -12.66 -0.16 -5.71
CA PRO A 83 -13.74 0.52 -5.02
C PRO A 83 -15.09 0.17 -5.65
N HIS A 84 -16.07 -0.15 -4.80
CA HIS A 84 -17.41 -0.48 -5.27
C HIS A 84 -18.28 0.79 -5.25
N THR A 85 -18.60 1.31 -6.42
CA THR A 85 -19.45 2.50 -6.58
C THR A 85 -20.92 2.08 -6.51
N SER A 86 -21.42 1.75 -5.31
CA SER A 86 -22.84 1.44 -5.10
C SER A 86 -23.69 2.66 -4.74
N SER A 87 -23.07 3.76 -4.28
CA SER A 87 -23.77 4.98 -3.92
C SER A 87 -22.90 6.20 -4.22
N ASP A 88 -23.38 7.11 -5.08
CA ASP A 88 -22.69 8.37 -5.40
C ASP A 88 -22.52 9.32 -4.19
N GLN A 89 -23.08 8.97 -3.03
CA GLN A 89 -23.12 9.84 -1.86
C GLN A 89 -22.04 9.52 -0.80
N ASN A 90 -21.46 8.31 -0.80
CA ASN A 90 -20.49 7.90 0.22
C ASN A 90 -19.05 8.06 -0.30
N ILE A 91 -18.31 9.04 0.21
CA ILE A 91 -16.92 9.30 -0.23
C ILE A 91 -16.00 8.11 0.05
N ALA A 92 -16.31 7.34 1.10
CA ALA A 92 -15.51 6.19 1.49
C ALA A 92 -15.42 5.12 0.39
N ASP A 93 -16.42 5.04 -0.48
CA ASP A 93 -16.42 4.09 -1.60
C ASP A 93 -15.46 4.47 -2.72
N PHE A 94 -14.97 5.72 -2.77
CA PHE A 94 -14.00 6.18 -3.77
C PHE A 94 -12.54 6.06 -3.30
N LEU A 95 -12.31 5.71 -2.03
CA LEU A 95 -10.96 5.62 -1.48
C LEU A 95 -10.34 4.26 -1.78
N ASP A 96 -9.11 4.28 -2.30
CA ASP A 96 -8.27 3.09 -2.36
C ASP A 96 -7.93 2.59 -0.95
N TYR A 97 -7.52 1.33 -0.83
CA TYR A 97 -7.12 0.67 0.43
C TYR A 97 -6.15 1.53 1.25
N GLN A 98 -5.15 2.10 0.60
CA GLN A 98 -4.14 2.93 1.24
C GLN A 98 -4.70 4.27 1.74
N ALA A 99 -5.53 4.91 0.91
CA ALA A 99 -6.21 6.15 1.24
C ALA A 99 -7.22 5.96 2.40
N MET A 100 -7.96 4.84 2.39
CA MET A 100 -8.87 4.44 3.47
C MET A 100 -8.11 4.21 4.78
N LYS A 101 -6.95 3.56 4.74
CA LYS A 101 -6.11 3.37 5.92
C LYS A 101 -5.63 4.69 6.52
N ILE A 102 -5.35 5.69 5.69
CA ILE A 102 -4.98 7.04 6.14
C ILE A 102 -6.21 7.75 6.74
N ALA A 103 -7.34 7.73 6.04
CA ALA A 103 -8.58 8.37 6.48
C ALA A 103 -9.12 7.78 7.80
N THR A 104 -8.98 6.47 8.01
CA THR A 104 -9.42 5.81 9.25
C THR A 104 -8.46 6.01 10.42
N ALA A 105 -7.20 6.34 10.16
CA ALA A 105 -6.23 6.71 11.19
C ALA A 105 -6.40 8.16 11.68
N TYR A 106 -7.24 8.94 11.00
CA TYR A 106 -7.63 10.27 11.44
C TYR A 106 -8.44 10.18 12.75
N ALA A 107 -7.86 10.70 13.84
CA ALA A 107 -8.63 11.05 15.02
C ALA A 107 -9.14 12.48 14.84
N ASN A 108 -10.40 12.75 15.21
CA ASN A 108 -11.03 14.07 15.10
C ASN A 108 -10.06 15.18 15.53
N GLY A 109 -9.55 15.96 14.56
CA GLY A 109 -8.43 16.87 14.80
C GLY A 109 -8.08 17.74 13.60
N ASN A 110 -6.79 18.03 13.44
CA ASN A 110 -6.25 18.82 12.33
C ASN A 110 -6.05 17.91 11.09
N ILE A 111 -6.43 18.38 9.90
CA ILE A 111 -6.26 17.65 8.63
C ILE A 111 -4.79 17.23 8.42
N SER A 112 -3.84 18.02 8.91
CA SER A 112 -2.40 17.72 8.87
C SER A 112 -2.03 16.41 9.57
N GLN A 113 -2.87 15.90 10.49
CA GLN A 113 -2.68 14.61 11.14
C GLN A 113 -2.70 13.44 10.14
N LEU A 114 -3.35 13.59 8.99
CA LEU A 114 -3.34 12.60 7.90
C LEU A 114 -1.92 12.34 7.37
N LEU A 115 -0.97 13.26 7.56
CA LEU A 115 0.43 13.08 7.16
C LEU A 115 1.17 12.03 8.01
N LEU A 116 0.75 11.79 9.26
CA LEU A 116 1.39 10.79 10.14
C LEU A 116 1.29 9.35 9.61
N PRO A 117 0.12 8.83 9.23
CA PRO A 117 0.04 7.51 8.59
C PRO A 117 0.72 7.50 7.21
N MET A 118 0.69 8.61 6.46
CA MET A 118 1.38 8.72 5.15
C MET A 118 2.89 8.52 5.26
N LEU A 119 3.54 8.98 6.34
CA LEU A 119 4.97 8.77 6.59
C LEU A 119 5.39 7.28 6.65
N LYS A 120 4.45 6.37 6.94
CA LYS A 120 4.70 4.93 6.97
C LYS A 120 4.50 4.26 5.60
N MET A 121 3.99 5.00 4.62
CA MET A 121 3.71 4.49 3.28
C MET A 121 5.01 4.34 2.47
N ARG A 122 5.06 3.28 1.66
CA ARG A 122 6.15 3.10 0.71
C ARG A 122 6.08 4.20 -0.35
N GLY A 123 7.20 4.84 -0.64
CA GLY A 123 7.28 5.93 -1.63
C GLY A 123 7.14 7.33 -1.03
N PHE A 124 6.46 7.50 0.11
CA PHE A 124 6.32 8.81 0.74
C PHE A 124 7.67 9.40 1.17
N SER A 125 8.53 8.59 1.78
CA SER A 125 9.89 9.00 2.13
C SER A 125 10.71 9.40 0.91
N PHE A 126 10.50 8.74 -0.23
CA PHE A 126 11.16 9.09 -1.48
C PHE A 126 10.72 10.47 -1.98
N ILE A 127 9.43 10.78 -1.91
CA ILE A 127 8.90 12.10 -2.30
C ILE A 127 9.47 13.18 -1.38
N LEU A 128 9.48 12.98 -0.05
CA LEU A 128 10.09 13.93 0.89
C LEU A 128 11.57 14.18 0.56
N MET A 129 12.35 13.11 0.34
CA MET A 129 13.76 13.25 -0.02
C MET A 129 13.96 13.98 -1.35
N ARG A 130 13.06 13.79 -2.32
CA ARG A 130 13.08 14.51 -3.61
C ARG A 130 12.73 15.98 -3.48
N MET A 131 11.87 16.32 -2.51
CA MET A 131 11.64 17.70 -2.10
C MET A 131 12.79 18.25 -1.23
N GLY A 132 13.87 17.51 -0.98
CA GLY A 132 14.97 17.98 -0.13
C GLY A 132 14.68 17.95 1.37
N ILE A 133 13.62 17.26 1.80
CA ILE A 133 13.20 17.19 3.20
C ILE A 133 13.53 15.81 3.78
N SER A 134 14.27 15.78 4.87
CA SER A 134 14.51 14.55 5.63
C SER A 134 13.21 14.04 6.27
N PRO A 135 12.84 12.76 6.08
CA PRO A 135 11.62 12.19 6.66
C PRO A 135 11.58 12.25 8.20
N LYS A 136 12.74 12.23 8.85
CA LYS A 136 12.85 12.34 10.32
C LYS A 136 12.53 13.75 10.78
N ASP A 137 13.07 14.74 10.08
CA ASP A 137 12.87 16.16 10.41
C ASP A 137 11.43 16.58 10.11
N PHE A 138 10.86 16.14 8.98
CA PHE A 138 9.45 16.34 8.67
C PHE A 138 8.54 15.76 9.75
N LYS A 139 8.81 14.52 10.20
CA LYS A 139 8.03 13.90 11.27
C LYS A 139 8.11 14.69 12.57
N ARG A 140 9.31 15.16 12.94
CA ARG A 140 9.52 15.97 14.15
C ARG A 140 8.75 17.29 14.06
N ALA A 141 8.90 18.03 12.96
CA ALA A 141 8.19 19.28 12.72
C ALA A 141 6.67 19.09 12.71
N LEU A 142 6.18 17.98 12.12
CA LEU A 142 4.75 17.66 12.10
C LEU A 142 4.21 17.38 13.51
N LEU A 143 4.94 16.61 14.32
CA LEU A 143 4.51 16.34 15.69
C LEU A 143 4.49 17.61 16.53
N GLU A 144 5.52 18.45 16.42
CA GLU A 144 5.59 19.75 17.09
C GLU A 144 4.41 20.65 16.67
N TYR A 145 4.15 20.76 15.36
CA TYR A 145 3.02 21.51 14.83
C TYR A 145 1.68 21.01 15.39
N LEU A 146 1.48 19.69 15.40
CA LEU A 146 0.26 19.07 15.91
C LEU A 146 0.09 19.32 17.40
N HIS A 147 1.16 19.28 18.20
CA HIS A 147 1.12 19.62 19.62
C HIS A 147 0.71 21.07 19.88
N THR A 148 1.16 22.02 19.05
CA THR A 148 0.80 23.44 19.18
C THR A 148 -0.62 23.74 18.71
N HIS A 149 -1.17 22.96 17.76
CA HIS A 149 -2.45 23.27 17.07
C HIS A 149 -3.56 22.22 17.32
N THR A 150 -3.58 21.54 18.47
CA THR A 150 -4.56 20.47 18.77
C THR A 150 -6.01 20.95 18.93
N ASN A 151 -6.25 22.25 19.13
CA ASN A 151 -7.55 22.72 19.68
C ASN A 151 -8.58 23.17 18.64
N THR A 152 -8.28 23.16 17.35
CA THR A 152 -9.23 23.59 16.31
C THR A 152 -9.98 22.39 15.73
N THR A 153 -10.90 21.81 16.51
CA THR A 153 -11.80 20.76 16.01
C THR A 153 -12.84 21.38 15.09
N ILE A 154 -12.55 21.44 13.80
CA ILE A 154 -13.58 21.71 12.79
C ILE A 154 -14.31 20.39 12.51
N ASN A 155 -15.46 20.21 13.16
CA ASN A 155 -16.39 19.14 12.82
C ASN A 155 -16.70 19.21 11.32
N GLY A 156 -16.41 18.13 10.59
CA GLY A 156 -16.64 18.04 9.15
C GLY A 156 -15.44 18.38 8.24
N GLY A 157 -14.29 18.80 8.80
CA GLY A 157 -13.10 19.15 8.02
C GLY A 157 -12.62 18.02 7.10
N LEU A 158 -12.67 16.76 7.56
CA LEU A 158 -12.30 15.59 6.75
C LEU A 158 -13.25 15.38 5.57
N VAL A 159 -14.57 15.48 5.77
CA VAL A 159 -15.55 15.25 4.71
C VAL A 159 -15.40 16.31 3.62
N PHE A 160 -15.24 17.58 4.03
CA PHE A 160 -14.97 18.68 3.11
C PHE A 160 -13.68 18.42 2.32
N PHE A 161 -12.58 18.13 3.02
CA PHE A 161 -11.30 17.80 2.41
C PHE A 161 -11.39 16.67 1.38
N LEU A 162 -11.98 15.53 1.75
CA LEU A 162 -12.12 14.38 0.86
C LEU A 162 -13.02 14.70 -0.34
N SER A 163 -14.07 15.51 -0.15
CA SER A 163 -14.95 15.95 -1.24
C SER A 163 -14.24 16.88 -2.23
N SER A 164 -13.36 17.76 -1.73
CA SER A 164 -12.52 18.62 -2.56
C SER A 164 -11.54 17.78 -3.40
N CYS A 165 -10.86 16.81 -2.76
CA CYS A 165 -9.96 15.90 -3.47
C CYS A 165 -10.69 15.10 -4.56
N LEU A 166 -11.90 14.60 -4.26
CA LEU A 166 -12.71 13.85 -5.21
C LEU A 166 -13.11 14.71 -6.41
N THR A 167 -13.49 15.96 -6.16
CA THR A 167 -13.90 16.91 -7.21
C THR A 167 -12.71 17.23 -8.12
N GLN A 168 -11.54 17.51 -7.53
CA GLN A 168 -10.32 17.78 -8.27
C GLN A 168 -9.93 16.60 -9.16
N LYS A 169 -10.00 15.37 -8.62
CA LYS A 169 -9.69 14.16 -9.38
C LYS A 169 -10.67 13.92 -10.53
N LYS A 170 -11.97 14.18 -10.32
CA LYS A 170 -12.99 14.11 -11.38
C LYS A 170 -12.68 15.05 -12.54
N THR A 171 -12.25 16.27 -12.24
CA THR A 171 -11.87 17.26 -13.26
C THR A 171 -10.65 16.81 -14.06
N GLN A 172 -9.69 16.15 -13.41
CA GLN A 172 -8.42 15.76 -14.03
C GLN A 172 -8.53 14.50 -14.91
N GLU A 173 -9.17 13.43 -14.43
CA GLU A 173 -9.09 12.12 -15.10
C GLU A 173 -10.19 11.89 -16.15
N GLN A 174 -11.21 12.77 -16.26
CA GLN A 174 -12.42 12.58 -17.08
C GLN A 174 -13.01 11.16 -16.99
N SER A 175 -12.72 10.46 -15.90
CA SER A 175 -13.05 9.05 -15.71
C SER A 175 -14.43 8.95 -15.09
N SER A 176 -15.22 7.99 -15.56
CA SER A 176 -16.53 7.70 -14.98
C SER A 176 -16.43 7.18 -13.54
N ARG A 177 -15.25 6.72 -13.10
CA ARG A 177 -15.02 6.12 -11.78
C ARG A 177 -13.67 6.57 -11.19
N PRO A 178 -13.58 7.78 -10.62
CA PRO A 178 -12.34 8.26 -10.01
C PRO A 178 -12.04 7.48 -8.74
N VAL A 179 -10.80 7.01 -8.57
CA VAL A 179 -10.34 6.33 -7.34
C VAL A 179 -9.31 7.19 -6.63
N LEU A 180 -9.63 7.66 -5.43
CA LEU A 180 -8.72 8.45 -4.62
C LEU A 180 -7.65 7.55 -4.00
N SER A 181 -6.43 7.71 -4.48
CA SER A 181 -5.22 7.13 -3.91
C SER A 181 -4.63 8.03 -2.82
N TRP A 182 -3.66 7.52 -2.07
CA TRP A 182 -2.97 8.31 -1.06
C TRP A 182 -2.18 9.48 -1.65
N GLN A 183 -1.72 9.37 -2.91
CA GLN A 183 -1.08 10.48 -3.62
C GLN A 183 -2.06 11.63 -3.85
N ASP A 184 -3.30 11.34 -4.25
CA ASP A 184 -4.34 12.36 -4.43
C ASP A 184 -4.65 13.04 -3.10
N LEU A 185 -4.70 12.28 -2.01
CA LEU A 185 -4.85 12.84 -0.67
C LEU A 185 -3.66 13.74 -0.31
N PHE A 186 -2.42 13.33 -0.59
CA PHE A 186 -1.25 14.15 -0.30
C PHE A 186 -1.23 15.44 -1.12
N PHE A 187 -1.63 15.38 -2.39
CA PHE A 187 -1.77 16.56 -3.22
C PHE A 187 -2.85 17.52 -2.67
N GLY A 188 -4.02 16.99 -2.28
CA GLY A 188 -5.05 17.80 -1.62
C GLY A 188 -4.57 18.40 -0.30
N LEU A 189 -3.67 17.74 0.44
CA LEU A 189 -3.08 18.31 1.65
C LEU A 189 -2.22 19.54 1.35
N CYS A 190 -1.63 19.65 0.16
CA CYS A 190 -0.84 20.83 -0.22
C CYS A 190 -1.72 22.09 -0.25
N THR A 191 -3.00 21.97 -0.59
CA THR A 191 -3.95 23.09 -0.65
C THR A 191 -4.73 23.30 0.65
N HIS A 192 -4.88 22.27 1.49
CA HIS A 192 -5.72 22.33 2.70
C HIS A 192 -4.95 22.32 4.04
N SER A 193 -3.67 21.90 4.07
CA SER A 193 -2.87 21.85 5.29
C SER A 193 -1.93 23.06 5.37
N ASP A 194 -2.14 23.92 6.37
CA ASP A 194 -1.26 25.08 6.60
C ASP A 194 0.17 24.67 6.94
N PHE A 195 0.34 23.56 7.65
CA PHE A 195 1.65 22.97 7.91
C PHE A 195 2.39 22.62 6.62
N LEU A 196 1.72 21.90 5.71
CA LEU A 196 2.35 21.46 4.48
C LEU A 196 2.64 22.64 3.55
N LYS A 197 1.73 23.63 3.48
CA LYS A 197 1.96 24.89 2.75
C LYS A 197 3.22 25.60 3.24
N LYS A 198 3.38 25.72 4.57
CA LYS A 198 4.56 26.35 5.14
C LYS A 198 5.83 25.62 4.75
N ILE A 199 5.85 24.29 4.87
CA ILE A 199 7.02 23.48 4.48
C ILE A 199 7.33 23.61 2.99
N ILE A 200 6.31 23.55 2.12
CA ILE A 200 6.48 23.69 0.67
C ILE A 200 7.05 25.08 0.33
N PHE A 201 6.52 26.12 0.98
CA PHE A 201 6.99 27.49 0.84
C PHE A 201 8.45 27.66 1.30
N ASP A 202 8.81 27.08 2.45
CA ASP A 202 10.17 27.15 3.01
C ASP A 202 11.22 26.49 2.10
N VAL A 203 10.81 25.55 1.24
CA VAL A 203 11.68 24.86 0.28
C VAL A 203 11.60 25.46 -1.13
N HIS A 204 10.81 26.53 -1.33
CA HIS A 204 10.62 27.20 -2.62
C HIS A 204 10.12 26.26 -3.73
N ILE A 205 9.17 25.39 -3.39
CA ILE A 205 8.52 24.47 -4.33
C ILE A 205 7.06 24.89 -4.52
N GLU A 206 6.48 24.68 -5.71
CA GLU A 206 5.05 24.93 -5.94
C GLU A 206 4.21 23.65 -5.72
N CYS A 207 2.89 23.79 -5.51
CA CYS A 207 2.02 22.62 -5.33
C CYS A 207 2.00 21.74 -6.59
N GLU A 208 2.12 22.36 -7.75
CA GLU A 208 2.20 21.75 -9.07
C GLU A 208 3.44 20.85 -9.21
N ASP A 209 4.58 21.27 -8.67
CA ASP A 209 5.81 20.47 -8.64
C ASP A 209 5.63 19.20 -7.81
N VAL A 210 4.95 19.31 -6.67
CA VAL A 210 4.62 18.15 -5.83
C VAL A 210 3.72 17.18 -6.60
N HIS A 211 2.74 17.69 -7.35
CA HIS A 211 1.89 16.86 -8.21
C HIS A 211 2.71 16.13 -9.29
N MET A 212 3.68 16.80 -9.93
CA MET A 212 4.58 16.15 -10.88
C MET A 212 5.42 15.04 -10.24
N LEU A 213 5.95 15.27 -9.02
CA LEU A 213 6.69 14.26 -8.26
C LEU A 213 5.82 13.04 -7.91
N LEU A 214 4.57 13.27 -7.54
CA LEU A 214 3.60 12.20 -7.25
C LEU A 214 3.28 11.37 -8.49
N ALA A 215 3.03 12.03 -9.63
CA ALA A 215 2.79 11.36 -10.90
C ALA A 215 4.00 10.52 -11.33
N TRP A 216 5.22 11.06 -11.15
CA TRP A 216 6.43 10.32 -11.43
C TRP A 216 6.61 9.09 -10.52
N GLN A 217 6.36 9.23 -9.22
CA GLN A 217 6.40 8.11 -8.27
C GLN A 217 5.38 7.04 -8.64
N GLN A 218 4.16 7.43 -9.05
CA GLN A 218 3.13 6.49 -9.49
C GLN A 218 3.56 5.72 -10.75
N GLN A 219 4.20 6.39 -11.71
CA GLN A 219 4.75 5.73 -12.90
C GLN A 219 5.87 4.74 -12.54
N ASP A 220 6.77 5.11 -11.61
CA ASP A 220 7.83 4.22 -11.15
C ASP A 220 7.26 2.98 -10.44
N ASP A 221 6.27 3.17 -9.57
CA ASP A 221 5.59 2.05 -8.90
C ASP A 221 4.84 1.15 -9.90
N ALA A 222 4.17 1.72 -10.91
CA ALA A 222 3.53 0.96 -11.97
C ALA A 222 4.55 0.14 -12.78
N LYS A 223 5.71 0.73 -13.13
CA LYS A 223 6.81 0.03 -13.80
C LYS A 223 7.34 -1.12 -12.95
N ARG A 224 7.59 -0.89 -11.66
CA ARG A 224 8.03 -1.93 -10.71
C ARG A 224 7.02 -3.05 -10.58
N MET A 225 5.73 -2.72 -10.47
CA MET A 225 4.65 -3.72 -10.42
C MET A 225 4.57 -4.53 -11.72
N GLN A 226 4.75 -3.88 -12.86
CA GLN A 226 4.80 -4.57 -14.15
C GLN A 226 5.99 -5.52 -14.21
N GLN A 227 7.20 -5.08 -13.81
CA GLN A 227 8.42 -5.89 -13.80
C GLN A 227 8.33 -7.10 -12.85
N ARG A 228 7.64 -6.98 -11.71
CA ARG A 228 7.43 -8.09 -10.77
C ARG A 228 6.61 -9.25 -11.33
N ARG A 229 5.76 -8.99 -12.32
CA ARG A 229 4.95 -10.02 -12.96
C ARG A 229 5.80 -10.79 -13.97
N PHE A 230 6.77 -11.57 -13.48
CA PHE A 230 7.74 -12.27 -14.32
C PHE A 230 7.06 -13.18 -15.36
N TRP A 231 5.86 -13.69 -15.07
CA TRP A 231 5.05 -14.51 -15.98
C TRP A 231 4.41 -13.75 -17.15
N LYS A 232 4.44 -12.40 -17.18
CA LYS A 232 3.95 -11.65 -18.33
C LYS A 232 4.87 -11.88 -19.52
N ARG A 233 4.30 -12.16 -20.69
CA ARG A 233 5.03 -12.33 -21.97
C ARG A 233 6.05 -11.22 -22.22
N SER A 234 5.70 -9.96 -21.96
CA SER A 234 6.61 -8.81 -22.13
C SER A 234 7.86 -8.91 -21.26
N ASN A 235 7.75 -9.48 -20.06
CA ASN A 235 8.87 -9.65 -19.15
C ASN A 235 9.65 -10.94 -19.47
N LEU A 236 8.96 -12.02 -19.81
CA LEU A 236 9.59 -13.29 -20.23
C LEU A 236 10.52 -13.09 -21.44
N MET A 237 10.11 -12.25 -22.41
CA MET A 237 10.94 -11.93 -23.58
C MET A 237 12.15 -11.04 -23.24
N ASN A 238 12.08 -10.27 -22.15
CA ASN A 238 13.17 -9.39 -21.70
C ASN A 238 14.17 -10.09 -20.79
N VAL A 239 13.80 -11.21 -20.18
CA VAL A 239 14.70 -12.04 -19.38
C VAL A 239 15.45 -12.96 -20.33
N ARG A 240 16.76 -12.76 -20.48
CA ARG A 240 17.62 -13.77 -21.15
C ARG A 240 17.39 -15.10 -20.44
N GLY A 241 16.92 -16.10 -21.19
CA GLY A 241 16.70 -17.43 -20.63
C GLY A 241 17.99 -17.96 -20.03
N ILE A 242 17.90 -18.77 -18.96
CA ILE A 242 19.06 -19.37 -18.28
C ILE A 242 19.92 -20.20 -19.25
N GLY A 243 19.33 -20.68 -20.35
CA GLY A 243 20.02 -21.37 -21.45
C GLY A 243 20.51 -20.48 -22.59
N HIS A 244 20.28 -19.16 -22.59
CA HIS A 244 20.75 -18.27 -23.67
C HIS A 244 22.28 -18.24 -23.73
N ASP A 245 22.94 -18.17 -22.58
CA ASP A 245 24.40 -18.19 -22.52
C ASP A 245 24.96 -19.58 -22.86
N TRP A 246 24.22 -20.65 -22.55
CA TRP A 246 24.57 -22.03 -22.89
C TRP A 246 24.36 -22.34 -24.38
N ALA A 247 23.32 -21.78 -25.00
CA ALA A 247 23.01 -21.94 -26.42
C ALA A 247 23.93 -21.09 -27.32
N SER A 248 24.50 -19.99 -26.80
CA SER A 248 25.42 -19.15 -27.56
C SER A 248 26.70 -19.86 -28.03
N GLY A 249 27.09 -20.94 -27.34
CA GLY A 249 28.21 -21.80 -27.74
C GLY A 249 27.84 -22.87 -28.78
N TYR A 250 26.55 -23.16 -28.99
CA TYR A 250 26.08 -24.22 -29.89
C TYR A 250 25.67 -23.72 -31.28
N THR A 251 25.52 -22.41 -31.46
CA THR A 251 25.35 -21.81 -32.79
C THR A 251 26.70 -21.69 -33.47
N ALA A 252 27.33 -22.83 -33.76
CA ALA A 252 28.39 -22.89 -34.75
C ALA A 252 27.80 -22.38 -36.07
N ARG A 253 28.41 -21.34 -36.65
CA ARG A 253 28.03 -20.75 -37.94
C ARG A 253 27.81 -21.85 -38.98
N LEU A 254 26.58 -21.99 -39.47
CA LEU A 254 26.27 -22.63 -40.75
C LEU A 254 26.41 -21.59 -41.86
#